data_AF-A0A1G1ZUA9-F1
#
_entry.id   AF-A0A1G1ZUA9-F1
#
_cell.length_a   1.000
_cell.length_b   1.000
_cell.length_c   1.000
_cell.angle_alpha   90.00
_cell.angle_beta   90.00
_cell.angle_gamma   90.00
#
_symmetry.space_group_name_H-M   'P 1'
#
loop_
_entity.id
_entity.type
_entity.pdbx_description
1 polymer ?
#
loop_
_entity_poly.entity_id
_entity_poly.type
_entity_poly.pdbx_seq_one_letter_code
_entity_poly.pdbx_strand_id
1 'polypeptide(L)'
;MAKKIKIGVFMGGPSVEHEVSLATGTQIIANLDSAKYTTVPVKISKSGRWMIGGKIENYQKIFKMIDLAFLALHGEVGEDGRLQGLLDFHGVPYTGSGRGASALAMDKLHSREIFKLAGISTPKTLHLRKGENNSALIKFFTSKVVRMPVVVKPRFLGSSVGVFLVDNEKKLFAALESVFKLDKDALIEEYIKGTEVACGVLENFSKQKHFVLPLTQIQPVRAKFFDYKAKYQKGASKEITPAPVDEERYKKVQSIALLAHRLLGCR
;
A
#
# COMPACT_ATOMS: atom_id res chain seq x y z
N MET A 1 -29.94 7.20 -26.33
CA MET A 1 -28.55 7.25 -25.81
C MET A 1 -28.34 6.01 -24.95
N ALA A 2 -27.17 5.37 -25.01
CA ALA A 2 -26.86 4.24 -24.14
C ALA A 2 -26.89 4.68 -22.66
N LYS A 3 -27.39 3.81 -21.78
CA LYS A 3 -27.41 4.08 -20.33
C LYS A 3 -25.96 4.22 -19.82
N LYS A 4 -25.63 5.37 -19.23
CA LYS A 4 -24.32 5.59 -18.59
C LYS A 4 -24.13 4.64 -17.42
N ILE A 5 -22.92 4.11 -17.26
CA ILE A 5 -22.55 3.24 -16.14
C ILE A 5 -22.36 4.12 -14.89
N LYS A 6 -22.98 3.75 -13.77
CA LYS A 6 -22.86 4.46 -12.49
C LYS A 6 -21.67 3.96 -11.70
N ILE A 7 -20.70 4.84 -11.47
CA ILE A 7 -19.45 4.53 -10.78
C ILE A 7 -19.48 5.12 -9.38
N GLY A 8 -19.55 4.28 -8.35
CA GLY A 8 -19.32 4.70 -6.97
C GLY A 8 -17.84 4.95 -6.75
N VAL A 9 -17.41 6.17 -6.46
CA VAL A 9 -15.99 6.47 -6.16
C VAL A 9 -15.82 6.53 -4.65
N PHE A 10 -15.18 5.53 -4.08
CA PHE A 10 -15.03 5.33 -2.64
C PHE A 10 -13.75 5.99 -2.13
N MET A 11 -13.88 6.89 -1.15
CA MET A 11 -12.77 7.71 -0.65
C MET A 11 -12.92 8.08 0.83
N GLY A 12 -11.85 8.54 1.46
CA GLY A 12 -11.75 8.76 2.90
C GLY A 12 -11.34 7.48 3.65
N GLY A 13 -12.15 7.08 4.63
CA GLY A 13 -11.96 5.88 5.46
C GLY A 13 -11.43 6.17 6.87
N PRO A 14 -11.59 5.23 7.81
CA PRO A 14 -11.00 5.31 9.16
C PRO A 14 -9.49 4.95 9.10
N SER A 15 -8.73 5.74 8.36
CA SER A 15 -7.30 5.53 8.10
C SER A 15 -6.53 6.82 8.37
N VAL A 16 -5.26 6.70 8.74
CA VAL A 16 -4.34 7.83 8.82
C VAL A 16 -4.13 8.51 7.45
N GLU A 17 -4.45 7.80 6.37
CA GLU A 17 -4.34 8.24 4.97
C GLU A 17 -5.65 8.87 4.44
N HIS A 18 -6.60 9.19 5.33
CA HIS A 18 -7.93 9.71 4.98
C HIS A 18 -7.90 10.89 3.99
N GLU A 19 -7.05 11.88 4.22
CA GLU A 19 -7.01 13.09 3.38
C GLU A 19 -6.43 12.79 1.99
N VAL A 20 -5.44 11.89 1.92
CA VAL A 20 -4.83 11.42 0.65
C VAL A 20 -5.85 10.66 -0.18
N SER A 21 -6.66 9.84 0.49
CA SER A 21 -7.77 9.11 -0.09
C SER A 21 -8.87 10.04 -0.66
N LEU A 22 -9.26 11.10 0.08
CA LEU A 22 -10.18 12.13 -0.44
C LEU A 22 -9.62 12.85 -1.66
N ALA A 23 -8.34 13.20 -1.66
CA ALA A 23 -7.68 13.85 -2.79
C ALA A 23 -7.66 12.93 -4.02
N THR A 24 -7.33 11.65 -3.83
CA THR A 24 -7.33 10.61 -4.88
C THR A 24 -8.71 10.47 -5.51
N GLY A 25 -9.75 10.31 -4.68
CA GLY A 25 -11.13 10.19 -5.16
C GLY A 25 -11.61 11.42 -5.93
N THR A 26 -11.18 12.62 -5.52
CA THR A 26 -11.49 13.87 -6.24
C THR A 26 -10.85 13.90 -7.62
N GLN A 27 -9.59 13.47 -7.74
CA GLN A 27 -8.90 13.39 -9.04
C GLN A 27 -9.54 12.37 -9.97
N ILE A 28 -9.97 11.22 -9.45
CA ILE A 28 -10.69 10.21 -10.24
C ILE A 28 -12.00 10.79 -10.79
N ILE A 29 -12.81 11.41 -9.94
CA ILE A 29 -14.09 12.01 -10.38
C ILE A 29 -13.86 13.06 -11.47
N ALA A 30 -12.82 13.89 -11.32
CA ALA A 30 -12.52 14.96 -12.28
C ALA A 30 -12.08 14.45 -13.67
N ASN A 31 -11.54 13.23 -13.75
CA ASN A 31 -10.95 12.69 -14.98
C ASN A 31 -11.75 11.53 -15.60
N LEU A 32 -12.79 11.03 -14.94
CA LEU A 32 -13.68 10.03 -15.53
C LEU A 32 -14.46 10.63 -16.70
N ASP A 33 -14.52 9.89 -17.81
CA ASP A 33 -15.24 10.28 -19.02
C ASP A 33 -16.75 10.41 -18.74
N SER A 34 -17.20 11.66 -18.59
CA SER A 34 -18.58 12.00 -18.25
C SER A 34 -19.57 11.65 -19.36
N ALA A 35 -19.12 11.37 -20.59
CA ALA A 35 -20.00 10.87 -21.66
C ALA A 35 -20.37 9.39 -21.43
N LYS A 36 -19.50 8.62 -20.78
CA LYS A 36 -19.68 7.18 -20.52
C LYS A 36 -20.17 6.86 -19.11
N TYR A 37 -19.75 7.66 -18.13
CA TYR A 37 -19.92 7.36 -16.71
C TYR A 37 -20.72 8.44 -15.98
N THR A 38 -21.49 8.01 -14.99
CA THR A 38 -22.09 8.87 -13.97
C THR A 38 -21.42 8.57 -12.63
N THR A 39 -20.72 9.54 -12.04
CA THR A 39 -20.02 9.33 -10.77
C THR A 39 -20.92 9.53 -9.57
N VAL A 40 -20.82 8.65 -8.58
CA VAL A 40 -21.45 8.75 -7.27
C VAL A 40 -20.33 8.86 -6.22
N PRO A 41 -20.06 10.05 -5.66
CA PRO A 41 -19.02 10.20 -4.66
C PRO A 41 -19.44 9.54 -3.34
N VAL A 42 -18.73 8.48 -2.94
CA VAL A 42 -18.98 7.74 -1.69
C VAL A 42 -17.86 8.09 -0.71
N LYS A 43 -18.15 8.98 0.24
CA LYS A 43 -17.18 9.39 1.26
C LYS A 43 -17.38 8.59 2.53
N ILE A 44 -16.30 8.01 3.07
CA ILE A 44 -16.31 7.32 4.36
C ILE A 44 -15.59 8.19 5.37
N SER A 45 -16.22 8.56 6.49
CA SER A 45 -15.61 9.39 7.53
C SER A 45 -14.49 8.67 8.29
N LYS A 46 -13.69 9.41 9.06
CA LYS A 46 -12.71 8.84 10.01
C LYS A 46 -13.34 7.93 11.06
N SER A 47 -14.63 8.10 11.33
CA SER A 47 -15.43 7.24 12.22
C SER A 47 -16.14 6.10 11.49
N GLY A 48 -15.82 5.86 10.20
CA GLY A 48 -16.39 4.78 9.41
C GLY A 48 -17.84 5.01 8.94
N ARG A 49 -18.37 6.25 8.98
CA ARG A 49 -19.73 6.55 8.48
C ARG A 49 -19.69 6.83 6.99
N TRP A 50 -20.63 6.24 6.25
CA TRP A 50 -20.69 6.30 4.80
C TRP A 50 -21.62 7.43 4.38
N MET A 51 -21.21 8.23 3.40
CA MET A 51 -21.91 9.45 3.03
C MET A 51 -21.99 9.64 1.52
N ILE A 52 -23.17 10.07 1.05
CA ILE A 52 -23.43 10.55 -0.30
C ILE A 52 -24.13 11.89 -0.20
N GLY A 53 -23.69 12.89 -0.98
CA GLY A 53 -24.34 14.22 -1.00
C GLY A 53 -24.42 14.90 0.37
N GLY A 54 -23.44 14.63 1.27
CA GLY A 54 -23.39 15.19 2.61
C GLY A 54 -24.28 14.50 3.65
N LYS A 55 -25.03 13.44 3.29
CA LYS A 55 -25.89 12.69 4.21
C LYS A 55 -25.30 11.33 4.51
N ILE A 56 -25.45 10.87 5.75
CA ILE A 56 -25.13 9.50 6.13
C ILE A 56 -26.09 8.56 5.41
N GLU A 57 -25.55 7.49 4.83
CA GLU A 57 -26.33 6.52 4.08
C GLU A 57 -25.85 5.10 4.37
N ASN A 58 -26.77 4.15 4.27
CA ASN A 58 -26.49 2.75 4.50
C ASN A 58 -25.75 2.12 3.29
N TYR A 59 -24.70 1.34 3.53
CA TYR A 59 -23.86 0.79 2.45
C TYR A 59 -24.64 -0.13 1.50
N GLN A 60 -25.63 -0.89 1.98
CA GLN A 60 -26.47 -1.73 1.11
C GLN A 60 -27.26 -0.89 0.10
N LYS A 61 -27.75 0.29 0.52
CA LYS A 61 -28.42 1.21 -0.40
C LYS A 61 -27.43 1.81 -1.40
N ILE A 62 -26.24 2.20 -0.94
CA ILE A 62 -25.16 2.71 -1.81
C ILE A 62 -24.81 1.69 -2.90
N PHE A 63 -24.65 0.43 -2.53
CA PHE A 63 -24.33 -0.66 -3.47
C PHE A 63 -25.41 -0.88 -4.53
N LYS A 64 -26.69 -0.73 -4.17
CA LYS A 64 -27.81 -0.78 -5.13
C LYS A 64 -27.87 0.42 -6.08
N MET A 65 -27.18 1.51 -5.78
CA MET A 65 -27.18 2.74 -6.59
C MET A 65 -26.10 2.77 -7.67
N ILE A 66 -25.12 1.86 -7.61
CA ILE A 66 -23.93 1.86 -8.46
C ILE A 66 -23.86 0.57 -9.27
N ASP A 67 -23.25 0.66 -10.45
CA ASP A 67 -22.97 -0.51 -11.29
C ASP A 67 -21.53 -1.04 -11.04
N LEU A 68 -20.62 -0.17 -10.57
CA LEU A 68 -19.24 -0.53 -10.23
C LEU A 68 -18.69 0.39 -9.12
N ALA A 69 -17.89 -0.16 -8.23
CA ALA A 69 -17.15 0.58 -7.20
C ALA A 69 -15.70 0.85 -7.64
N PHE A 70 -15.35 2.12 -7.82
CA PHE A 70 -13.97 2.56 -7.97
C PHE A 70 -13.38 2.82 -6.59
N LEU A 71 -12.36 2.05 -6.22
CA LEU A 71 -11.73 2.12 -4.91
C LEU A 71 -10.58 3.14 -4.92
N ALA A 72 -10.78 4.27 -4.24
CA ALA A 72 -9.77 5.32 -4.04
C ALA A 72 -9.36 5.43 -2.56
N LEU A 73 -9.60 4.36 -1.78
CA LEU A 73 -9.25 4.27 -0.37
C LEU A 73 -7.79 3.86 -0.20
N HIS A 74 -7.15 4.35 0.86
CA HIS A 74 -5.76 4.06 1.21
C HIS A 74 -5.67 3.53 2.64
N GLY A 75 -4.73 2.63 2.88
CA GLY A 75 -4.47 2.00 4.16
C GLY A 75 -5.56 1.01 4.57
N GLU A 76 -5.81 0.94 5.87
CA GLU A 76 -6.80 0.04 6.46
C GLU A 76 -8.21 0.28 5.86
N VAL A 77 -9.01 -0.78 5.81
CA VAL A 77 -10.33 -0.86 5.12
C VAL A 77 -10.24 -0.83 3.59
N GLY A 78 -9.34 -0.03 3.01
CA GLY A 78 -9.19 0.12 1.56
C GLY A 78 -8.29 -0.93 0.92
N GLU A 79 -7.14 -1.21 1.54
CA GLU A 79 -6.08 -2.06 0.99
C GLU A 79 -5.91 -3.38 1.74
N ASP A 80 -6.64 -3.58 2.84
CA ASP A 80 -6.54 -4.79 3.69
C ASP A 80 -7.55 -5.89 3.32
N GLY A 81 -8.34 -5.68 2.27
CA GLY A 81 -9.34 -6.64 1.78
C GLY A 81 -10.71 -6.57 2.44
N ARG A 82 -10.91 -5.73 3.48
CA ARG A 82 -12.20 -5.65 4.19
C ARG A 82 -13.32 -5.13 3.30
N LEU A 83 -13.11 -4.00 2.60
CA LEU A 83 -14.13 -3.46 1.69
C LEU A 83 -14.35 -4.38 0.50
N GLN A 84 -13.28 -4.95 -0.07
CA GLN A 84 -13.36 -5.90 -1.17
C GLN A 84 -14.23 -7.10 -0.79
N GLY A 85 -14.05 -7.67 0.40
CA GLY A 85 -14.88 -8.76 0.89
C GLY A 85 -16.35 -8.36 1.05
N LEU A 86 -16.62 -7.13 1.51
CA LEU A 86 -17.99 -6.61 1.61
C LEU A 86 -18.65 -6.43 0.23
N LEU A 87 -17.89 -5.95 -0.77
CA LEU A 87 -18.37 -5.80 -2.14
C LEU A 87 -18.59 -7.17 -2.82
N ASP A 88 -17.66 -8.11 -2.62
CA ASP A 88 -17.78 -9.50 -3.09
C ASP A 88 -19.07 -10.14 -2.55
N PHE A 89 -19.37 -9.96 -1.26
CA PHE A 89 -20.58 -10.50 -0.63
C PHE A 89 -21.88 -9.93 -1.23
N HIS A 90 -21.86 -8.67 -1.68
CA HIS A 90 -23.02 -8.02 -2.31
C HIS A 90 -23.03 -8.12 -3.84
N GLY A 91 -22.06 -8.83 -4.44
CA GLY A 91 -21.96 -8.98 -5.89
C GLY A 91 -21.68 -7.67 -6.63
N VAL A 92 -21.05 -6.68 -5.99
CA VAL A 92 -20.73 -5.39 -6.60
C VAL A 92 -19.34 -5.47 -7.26
N PRO A 93 -19.22 -5.28 -8.59
CA PRO A 93 -17.93 -5.22 -9.26
C PRO A 93 -17.09 -4.04 -8.76
N TYR A 94 -15.77 -4.19 -8.69
CA TYR A 94 -14.86 -3.11 -8.28
C TYR A 94 -13.53 -3.10 -9.00
N THR A 95 -12.88 -1.94 -9.01
CA THR A 95 -11.52 -1.75 -9.52
C THR A 95 -10.46 -2.31 -8.57
N GLY A 96 -9.36 -2.80 -9.12
CA GLY A 96 -8.19 -3.23 -8.37
C GLY A 96 -8.30 -4.65 -7.82
N SER A 97 -7.34 -4.97 -6.96
CA SER A 97 -7.10 -6.33 -6.48
C SER A 97 -8.19 -6.84 -5.55
N GLY A 98 -8.44 -8.15 -5.59
CA GLY A 98 -9.48 -8.79 -4.78
C GLY A 98 -9.08 -8.98 -3.31
N ARG A 99 -10.06 -9.36 -2.46
CA ARG A 99 -9.88 -9.45 -1.00
C ARG A 99 -8.63 -10.22 -0.54
N GLY A 100 -8.31 -11.34 -1.18
CA GLY A 100 -7.16 -12.18 -0.81
C GLY A 100 -5.83 -11.51 -1.14
N ALA A 101 -5.74 -10.92 -2.34
CA ALA A 101 -4.56 -10.20 -2.79
C ALA A 101 -4.31 -8.94 -1.96
N SER A 102 -5.36 -8.17 -1.68
CA SER A 102 -5.30 -7.00 -0.78
C SER A 102 -4.77 -7.38 0.61
N ALA A 103 -5.37 -8.40 1.23
CA ALA A 103 -4.94 -8.87 2.56
C ALA A 103 -3.48 -9.33 2.58
N LEU A 104 -3.04 -10.09 1.57
CA LEU A 104 -1.65 -10.55 1.46
C LEU A 104 -0.67 -9.41 1.20
N ALA A 105 -1.03 -8.47 0.31
CA ALA A 105 -0.18 -7.32 -0.01
C ALA A 105 0.02 -6.39 1.19
N MET A 106 -1.00 -6.24 2.03
CA MET A 106 -0.94 -5.41 3.24
C MET A 106 -0.16 -6.08 4.39
N ASP A 107 -0.05 -7.41 4.37
CA ASP A 107 0.73 -8.19 5.33
C ASP A 107 2.21 -8.28 4.88
N LYS A 108 3.05 -7.40 5.42
CA LYS A 108 4.48 -7.36 5.05
C LYS A 108 5.23 -8.63 5.42
N LEU A 109 4.80 -9.38 6.43
CA LEU A 109 5.45 -10.62 6.81
C LEU A 109 5.13 -11.72 5.79
N HIS A 110 3.85 -11.93 5.49
CA HIS A 110 3.44 -13.01 4.60
C HIS A 110 3.78 -12.73 3.13
N SER A 111 3.57 -11.51 2.63
CA SER A 111 3.98 -11.15 1.25
C SER A 111 5.46 -11.42 1.03
N ARG A 112 6.29 -11.02 2.00
CA ARG A 112 7.73 -11.25 1.98
C ARG A 112 8.10 -12.73 1.93
N GLU A 113 7.47 -13.58 2.74
CA GLU A 113 7.76 -15.02 2.72
C GLU A 113 7.35 -15.67 1.39
N ILE A 114 6.23 -15.25 0.80
CA ILE A 114 5.83 -15.68 -0.56
C ILE A 114 6.90 -15.27 -1.59
N PHE A 115 7.37 -14.02 -1.53
CA PHE A 115 8.42 -13.53 -2.43
C PHE A 115 9.73 -14.30 -2.28
N LYS A 116 10.14 -14.58 -1.05
CA LYS A 116 11.35 -15.34 -0.75
C LYS A 116 11.27 -16.77 -1.29
N LEU A 117 10.12 -17.44 -1.14
CA LEU A 117 9.90 -18.79 -1.70
C LEU A 117 10.02 -18.80 -3.24
N ALA A 118 9.65 -17.71 -3.89
CA ALA A 118 9.78 -17.54 -5.34
C ALA A 118 11.15 -17.02 -5.80
N GLY A 119 12.14 -16.92 -4.90
CA GLY A 119 13.48 -16.45 -5.22
C GLY A 119 13.63 -14.93 -5.36
N ILE A 120 12.61 -14.15 -5.00
CA ILE A 120 12.73 -12.68 -4.94
C ILE A 120 13.50 -12.31 -3.68
N SER A 121 14.57 -11.53 -3.85
CA SER A 121 15.37 -11.03 -2.74
C SER A 121 14.55 -10.10 -1.84
N THR A 122 14.60 -10.35 -0.54
CA THR A 122 13.90 -9.58 0.49
C THR A 122 14.86 -9.29 1.66
N PRO A 123 14.75 -8.15 2.37
CA PRO A 123 15.72 -7.74 3.41
C PRO A 123 15.65 -8.64 4.63
N LYS A 124 16.74 -9.24 5.13
CA LYS A 124 16.67 -10.18 6.27
C LYS A 124 15.80 -9.62 7.40
N THR A 125 14.88 -10.42 7.92
CA THR A 125 13.83 -9.94 8.83
C THR A 125 13.71 -10.79 10.08
N LEU A 126 13.52 -10.12 11.21
CA LEU A 126 13.07 -10.71 12.46
C LEU A 126 11.65 -10.20 12.76
N HIS A 127 10.71 -11.13 12.91
CA HIS A 127 9.35 -10.85 13.38
C HIS A 127 9.29 -10.98 14.90
N LEU A 128 8.60 -10.04 15.54
CA LEU A 128 8.39 -9.97 16.97
C LEU A 128 6.91 -9.73 17.26
N ARG A 129 6.39 -10.37 18.30
CA ARG A 129 5.04 -10.12 18.81
C ARG A 129 5.07 -9.44 20.18
N LYS A 130 4.17 -8.49 20.39
CA LYS A 130 4.04 -7.76 21.65
C LYS A 130 3.73 -8.73 22.80
N GLY A 131 4.48 -8.61 23.91
CA GLY A 131 4.29 -9.41 25.12
C GLY A 131 5.20 -10.65 25.20
N GLU A 132 5.92 -10.99 24.14
CA GLU A 132 6.91 -12.07 24.16
C GLU A 132 8.29 -11.57 24.61
N ASN A 133 9.04 -12.39 25.36
CA ASN A 133 10.41 -12.07 25.75
C ASN A 133 11.38 -12.35 24.59
N ASN A 134 11.62 -11.32 23.79
CA ASN A 134 12.46 -11.42 22.59
C ASN A 134 13.87 -10.83 22.75
N SER A 135 14.28 -10.47 23.97
CA SER A 135 15.54 -9.75 24.22
C SER A 135 16.79 -10.47 23.66
N ALA A 136 16.93 -11.77 23.94
CA ALA A 136 18.03 -12.59 23.43
C ALA A 136 18.00 -12.73 21.90
N LEU A 137 16.80 -12.90 21.32
CA LEU A 137 16.61 -13.03 19.88
C LEU A 137 16.95 -11.73 19.14
N ILE A 138 16.51 -10.58 19.67
CA ILE A 138 16.84 -9.25 19.16
C ILE A 138 18.36 -9.05 19.18
N LYS A 139 19.03 -9.38 20.29
CA LYS A 139 20.48 -9.25 20.43
C LYS A 139 21.22 -10.15 19.45
N PHE A 140 20.78 -11.41 19.31
CA PHE A 140 21.37 -12.34 18.35
C PHE A 140 21.23 -11.80 16.92
N PHE A 141 20.02 -11.40 16.53
CA PHE A 141 19.75 -10.92 15.18
C PHE A 141 20.57 -9.67 14.83
N THR A 142 20.59 -8.67 15.72
CA THR A 142 21.28 -7.38 15.48
C THR A 142 22.80 -7.43 15.67
N SER A 143 23.36 -8.52 16.20
CA SER A 143 24.82 -8.70 16.35
C SER A 143 25.42 -9.77 15.44
N LYS A 144 24.63 -10.78 15.02
CA LYS A 144 25.11 -11.94 14.25
C LYS A 144 24.50 -12.07 12.86
N VAL A 145 23.30 -11.55 12.62
CA VAL A 145 22.55 -11.77 11.36
C VAL A 145 22.56 -10.54 10.46
N VAL A 146 22.24 -9.38 11.05
CA VAL A 146 22.26 -8.06 10.40
C VAL A 146 23.12 -7.10 11.21
N ARG A 147 23.71 -6.11 10.55
CA ARG A 147 24.42 -5.01 11.22
C ARG A 147 23.54 -3.75 11.19
N MET A 148 23.69 -2.90 12.18
CA MET A 148 23.08 -1.58 12.19
C MET A 148 23.60 -0.71 11.03
N PRO A 149 22.78 0.18 10.44
CA PRO A 149 21.41 0.46 10.84
C PRO A 149 20.40 -0.62 10.40
N VAL A 150 19.29 -0.71 11.11
CA VAL A 150 18.13 -1.58 10.79
C VAL A 150 16.87 -0.74 10.63
N VAL A 151 15.88 -1.28 9.93
CA VAL A 151 14.54 -0.68 9.81
C VAL A 151 13.59 -1.39 10.76
N VAL A 152 12.89 -0.65 11.61
CA VAL A 152 11.84 -1.16 12.49
C VAL A 152 10.49 -0.68 11.97
N LYS A 153 9.54 -1.58 11.74
CA LYS A 153 8.22 -1.23 11.17
C LYS A 153 7.09 -2.13 11.67
N PRO A 154 5.83 -1.67 11.67
CA PRO A 154 4.67 -2.54 11.90
C PRO A 154 4.52 -3.55 10.76
N ARG A 155 3.90 -4.69 11.08
CA ARG A 155 3.58 -5.73 10.09
C ARG A 155 2.54 -5.23 9.10
N PHE A 156 1.44 -4.70 9.62
CA PHE A 156 0.37 -4.06 8.84
C PHE A 156 0.65 -2.55 8.74
N LEU A 157 -0.23 -1.78 8.11
CA LEU A 157 -0.15 -0.31 7.88
C LEU A 157 0.67 0.16 6.66
N GLY A 158 0.16 1.20 6.01
CA GLY A 158 0.75 1.84 4.83
C GLY A 158 1.56 3.10 5.15
N SER A 159 1.95 3.79 4.07
CA SER A 159 2.46 5.17 4.11
C SER A 159 3.64 5.49 5.04
N SER A 160 4.52 4.52 5.28
CA SER A 160 5.68 4.69 6.17
C SER A 160 5.30 5.07 7.61
N VAL A 161 4.05 4.83 8.02
CA VAL A 161 3.57 5.07 9.37
C VAL A 161 4.21 4.04 10.30
N GLY A 162 4.86 4.50 11.37
CA GLY A 162 5.56 3.64 12.31
C GLY A 162 6.84 3.01 11.75
N VAL A 163 7.43 3.56 10.69
CA VAL A 163 8.72 3.09 10.15
C VAL A 163 9.86 3.92 10.71
N PHE A 164 10.87 3.25 11.29
CA PHE A 164 12.02 3.88 11.93
C PHE A 164 13.33 3.31 11.39
N LEU A 165 14.25 4.18 10.98
CA LEU A 165 15.64 3.80 10.73
C LEU A 165 16.44 3.94 12.04
N VAL A 166 16.99 2.83 12.52
CA VAL A 166 17.62 2.71 13.83
C VAL A 166 19.09 2.39 13.65
N ASP A 167 19.97 3.16 14.29
CA ASP A 167 21.43 3.02 14.20
C ASP A 167 22.11 2.53 15.49
N ASN A 168 21.35 2.34 16.57
CA ASN A 168 21.88 1.84 17.84
C ASN A 168 20.79 1.15 18.69
N GLU A 169 21.23 0.39 19.69
CA GLU A 169 20.38 -0.42 20.55
C GLU A 169 19.38 0.40 21.39
N LYS A 170 19.77 1.56 21.93
CA LYS A 170 18.85 2.41 22.71
C LYS A 170 17.68 2.90 21.84
N LYS A 171 17.96 3.33 20.62
CA LYS A 171 16.92 3.75 19.65
C LYS A 171 16.06 2.57 19.18
N LEU A 172 16.61 1.34 19.16
CA LEU A 172 15.88 0.14 18.76
C LEU A 172 14.69 -0.14 19.67
N PHE A 173 14.92 -0.17 20.98
CA PHE A 173 13.84 -0.43 21.95
C PHE A 173 12.78 0.67 21.93
N ALA A 174 13.18 1.94 21.82
CA ALA A 174 12.23 3.05 21.68
C ALA A 174 11.38 2.96 20.40
N ALA A 175 11.98 2.53 19.28
CA ALA A 175 11.26 2.29 18.03
C ALA A 175 10.27 1.12 18.16
N LEU A 176 10.67 0.02 18.79
CA LEU A 176 9.79 -1.13 19.05
C LEU A 176 8.60 -0.76 19.92
N GLU A 177 8.81 -0.01 21.01
CA GLU A 177 7.71 0.50 21.84
C GLU A 177 6.73 1.37 21.04
N SER A 178 7.25 2.19 20.13
CA SER A 178 6.44 3.03 19.26
C SER A 178 5.63 2.22 18.25
N VAL A 179 6.24 1.20 17.63
CA VAL A 179 5.53 0.27 16.73
C VAL A 179 4.47 -0.53 17.48
N PHE A 180 4.75 -1.02 18.68
CA PHE A 180 3.81 -1.79 19.49
C PHE A 180 2.61 -1.00 20.03
N LYS A 181 2.60 0.33 19.86
CA LYS A 181 1.40 1.16 20.08
C LYS A 181 0.46 1.15 18.87
N LEU A 182 0.97 0.81 17.69
CA LEU A 182 0.25 0.83 16.41
C LEU A 182 -0.17 -0.58 15.96
N ASP A 183 0.68 -1.58 16.18
CA ASP A 183 0.49 -2.96 15.75
C ASP A 183 0.89 -3.93 16.88
N LYS A 184 0.29 -5.12 16.91
CA LYS A 184 0.70 -6.20 17.82
C LYS A 184 2.00 -6.88 17.35
N ASP A 185 2.32 -6.75 16.07
CA ASP A 185 3.51 -7.32 15.44
C ASP A 185 4.49 -6.21 15.00
N ALA A 186 5.78 -6.45 15.20
CA ALA A 186 6.86 -5.60 14.72
C ALA A 186 7.85 -6.41 13.88
N LEU A 187 8.43 -5.76 12.88
CA LEU A 187 9.47 -6.31 12.02
C LEU A 187 10.75 -5.49 12.22
N ILE A 188 11.88 -6.18 12.45
CA ILE A 188 13.22 -5.62 12.38
C ILE A 188 13.86 -6.14 11.10
N GLU A 189 14.21 -5.25 10.19
CA GLU A 189 14.76 -5.59 8.88
C GLU A 189 16.15 -5.02 8.65
N GLU A 190 16.95 -5.74 7.88
CA GLU A 190 18.18 -5.23 7.28
C GLU A 190 17.91 -3.93 6.51
N TYR A 191 18.71 -2.89 6.75
CA TYR A 191 18.66 -1.69 5.93
C TYR A 191 19.35 -1.93 4.58
N ILE A 192 18.58 -1.85 3.50
CA ILE A 192 19.12 -1.95 2.13
C ILE A 192 19.51 -0.56 1.64
N LYS A 193 20.81 -0.32 1.54
CA LYS A 193 21.35 0.92 0.95
C LYS A 193 21.31 0.81 -0.58
N GLY A 194 20.65 1.75 -1.25
CA GLY A 194 20.61 1.79 -2.71
C GLY A 194 19.60 2.80 -3.25
N THR A 195 19.26 2.63 -4.52
CA THR A 195 18.26 3.42 -5.22
C THR A 195 16.88 2.79 -5.05
N GLU A 196 15.90 3.58 -4.61
CA GLU A 196 14.50 3.17 -4.54
C GLU A 196 13.81 3.40 -5.89
N VAL A 197 13.13 2.35 -6.39
CA VAL A 197 12.34 2.39 -7.62
C VAL A 197 10.98 1.77 -7.39
N ALA A 198 9.95 2.34 -8.03
CA ALA A 198 8.60 1.80 -8.07
C ALA A 198 8.26 1.37 -9.50
N CYS A 199 7.51 0.28 -9.63
CA CYS A 199 7.05 -0.23 -10.92
C CYS A 199 5.62 -0.76 -10.76
N GLY A 200 4.67 -0.13 -11.42
CA GLY A 200 3.27 -0.55 -11.41
C GLY A 200 2.97 -1.60 -12.47
N VAL A 201 1.96 -2.43 -12.22
CA VAL A 201 1.44 -3.41 -13.18
C VAL A 201 -0.05 -3.18 -13.33
N LEU A 202 -0.52 -3.10 -14.57
CA LEU A 202 -1.94 -2.96 -14.90
C LEU A 202 -2.43 -4.22 -15.60
N GLU A 203 -3.61 -4.72 -15.25
CA GLU A 203 -4.24 -5.78 -16.01
C GLU A 203 -5.09 -5.27 -17.17
N ASN A 204 -5.13 -6.06 -18.25
CA ASN A 204 -5.99 -5.84 -19.43
C ASN A 204 -5.85 -4.44 -20.07
N PHE A 205 -4.64 -3.88 -20.02
CA PHE A 205 -4.33 -2.58 -20.59
C PHE A 205 -3.55 -2.73 -21.90
N SER A 206 -3.83 -1.88 -22.89
CA SER A 206 -3.16 -1.90 -24.21
C SER A 206 -3.14 -3.28 -24.89
N LYS A 207 -4.25 -4.03 -24.77
CA LYS A 207 -4.39 -5.42 -25.28
C LYS A 207 -3.44 -6.44 -24.67
N GLN A 208 -2.80 -6.12 -23.55
CA GLN A 208 -1.94 -7.04 -22.81
C GLN A 208 -2.63 -7.51 -21.54
N LYS A 209 -2.49 -8.79 -21.21
CA LYS A 209 -3.03 -9.35 -19.96
C LYS A 209 -2.42 -8.65 -18.74
N HIS A 210 -1.10 -8.44 -18.76
CA HIS A 210 -0.39 -7.65 -17.76
C HIS A 210 0.50 -6.64 -18.50
N PHE A 211 0.33 -5.36 -18.19
CA PHE A 211 1.12 -4.27 -18.74
C PHE A 211 1.99 -3.70 -17.63
N VAL A 212 3.31 -3.86 -17.75
CA VAL A 212 4.27 -3.36 -16.75
C VAL A 212 4.64 -1.92 -17.09
N LEU A 213 4.34 -0.99 -16.18
CA LEU A 213 4.57 0.44 -16.36
C LEU A 213 6.07 0.78 -16.32
N PRO A 214 6.46 1.96 -16.85
CA PRO A 214 7.80 2.46 -16.67
C PRO A 214 8.19 2.57 -15.20
N LEU A 215 9.47 2.34 -14.89
CA LEU A 215 9.97 2.53 -13.54
C LEU A 215 9.97 4.01 -13.18
N THR A 216 9.65 4.31 -11.93
CA THR A 216 9.83 5.63 -11.33
C THR A 216 10.88 5.53 -10.25
N GLN A 217 11.96 6.30 -10.36
CA GLN A 217 12.92 6.44 -9.26
C GLN A 217 12.35 7.40 -8.23
N ILE A 218 12.40 7.00 -6.96
CA ILE A 218 12.03 7.84 -5.83
C ILE A 218 13.33 8.34 -5.19
N GLN A 219 13.60 9.64 -5.30
CA GLN A 219 14.79 10.27 -4.73
C GLN A 219 14.39 11.23 -3.60
N PRO A 220 14.70 10.91 -2.33
CA PRO A 220 14.53 11.85 -1.22
C PRO A 220 15.43 13.10 -1.44
N VAL A 221 14.87 14.31 -1.31
CA VAL A 221 15.62 15.57 -1.54
C VAL A 221 16.30 16.07 -0.26
N ARG A 222 15.73 15.79 0.92
CA ARG A 222 16.20 16.33 2.21
C ARG A 222 16.46 15.29 3.30
N ALA A 223 15.89 14.10 3.18
CA ALA A 223 15.96 13.06 4.21
C ALA A 223 16.91 11.92 3.82
N LYS A 224 17.51 11.25 4.82
CA LYS A 224 18.29 10.01 4.61
C LYS A 224 17.40 8.81 4.21
N PHE A 225 16.07 8.94 4.32
CA PHE A 225 15.07 7.91 4.04
C PHE A 225 13.71 8.51 3.65
N PHE A 226 12.88 7.76 2.92
CA PHE A 226 11.55 8.16 2.43
C PHE A 226 10.45 7.96 3.49
N ASP A 227 10.37 8.90 4.45
CA ASP A 227 9.38 8.89 5.54
C ASP A 227 8.02 9.52 5.15
N TYR A 228 7.01 9.43 6.03
CA TYR A 228 5.67 9.99 5.80
C TYR A 228 5.70 11.49 5.47
N LYS A 229 6.58 12.26 6.13
CA LYS A 229 6.71 13.70 5.86
C LYS A 229 7.28 13.96 4.47
N ALA A 230 8.23 13.13 4.02
CA ALA A 230 8.81 13.20 2.69
C ALA A 230 7.81 12.82 1.56
N LYS A 231 6.81 11.99 1.84
CA LYS A 231 5.79 11.56 0.86
C LYS A 231 4.73 12.62 0.53
N TYR A 232 4.39 13.48 1.48
CA TYR A 232 3.23 14.38 1.34
C TYR A 232 3.58 15.87 1.41
N GLN A 233 4.83 16.23 1.73
CA GLN A 233 5.29 17.60 1.62
C GLN A 233 5.75 17.88 0.18
N LYS A 234 5.08 18.82 -0.48
CA LYS A 234 5.42 19.26 -1.85
C LYS A 234 6.90 19.63 -1.93
N GLY A 235 7.67 18.91 -2.76
CA GLY A 235 9.11 19.13 -2.98
C GLY A 235 10.08 18.37 -2.05
N ALA A 236 9.59 17.43 -1.22
CA ALA A 236 10.46 16.64 -0.35
C ALA A 236 11.12 15.42 -1.03
N SER A 237 10.64 15.04 -2.21
CA SER A 237 11.22 14.02 -3.09
C SER A 237 11.15 14.44 -4.55
N LYS A 238 12.05 13.86 -5.37
CA LYS A 238 11.99 13.90 -6.83
C LYS A 238 11.56 12.52 -7.30
N GLU A 239 10.55 12.49 -8.15
CA GLU A 239 10.08 11.30 -8.85
C GLU A 239 10.51 11.41 -10.30
N ILE A 240 11.35 10.48 -10.77
CA ILE A 240 11.94 10.51 -12.12
C ILE A 240 11.42 9.31 -12.89
N THR A 241 10.67 9.58 -13.96
CA THR A 241 10.07 8.56 -14.85
C THR A 241 10.43 8.86 -16.30
N PRO A 242 11.07 7.94 -17.04
CA PRO A 242 11.57 6.64 -16.57
C PRO A 242 12.75 6.79 -15.59
N ALA A 243 12.90 5.82 -14.69
CA ALA A 243 14.02 5.78 -13.74
C ALA A 243 15.38 5.70 -14.49
N PRO A 244 16.38 6.50 -14.12
CA PRO A 244 17.70 6.51 -14.73
C PRO A 244 18.56 5.32 -14.23
N VAL A 245 18.15 4.10 -14.60
CA VAL A 245 18.86 2.85 -14.36
C VAL A 245 19.21 2.21 -15.71
N ASP A 246 20.27 1.39 -15.75
CA ASP A 246 20.63 0.66 -16.97
C ASP A 246 19.55 -0.34 -17.40
N GLU A 247 19.57 -0.72 -18.67
CA GLU A 247 18.54 -1.54 -19.29
C GLU A 247 18.40 -2.94 -18.65
N GLU A 248 19.51 -3.54 -18.21
CA GLU A 248 19.49 -4.86 -17.55
C GLU A 248 18.73 -4.77 -16.22
N ARG A 249 19.08 -3.79 -15.38
CA ARG A 249 18.38 -3.55 -14.10
C ARG A 249 16.92 -3.17 -14.33
N TYR A 250 16.65 -2.35 -15.34
CA TYR A 250 15.30 -1.93 -15.69
C TYR A 250 14.40 -3.14 -16.00
N LYS A 251 14.83 -4.03 -16.90
CA LYS A 251 14.12 -5.26 -17.26
C LYS A 251 13.98 -6.23 -16.08
N LYS A 252 15.01 -6.32 -15.24
CA LYS A 252 14.99 -7.15 -14.03
C LYS A 252 13.93 -6.68 -13.04
N VAL A 253 13.84 -5.38 -12.78
CA VAL A 253 12.81 -4.80 -11.88
C VAL A 253 11.41 -5.01 -12.44
N GLN A 254 11.20 -4.79 -13.75
CA GLN A 254 9.91 -5.07 -14.39
C GLN A 254 9.50 -6.53 -14.26
N SER A 255 10.45 -7.46 -14.42
CA SER A 255 10.22 -8.90 -14.26
C SER A 255 9.85 -9.26 -12.81
N ILE A 256 10.54 -8.66 -11.83
CA ILE A 256 10.25 -8.85 -10.41
C ILE A 256 8.87 -8.29 -10.05
N ALA A 257 8.52 -7.09 -10.54
CA ALA A 257 7.22 -6.47 -10.29
C ALA A 257 6.07 -7.33 -10.84
N LEU A 258 6.20 -7.84 -12.06
CA LEU A 258 5.22 -8.76 -12.65
C LEU A 258 5.11 -10.08 -11.87
N LEU A 259 6.23 -10.64 -11.42
CA LEU A 259 6.24 -11.86 -10.62
C LEU A 259 5.55 -11.63 -9.26
N ALA A 260 5.89 -10.54 -8.56
CA ALA A 260 5.26 -10.17 -7.29
C ALA A 260 3.74 -9.96 -7.44
N HIS A 261 3.31 -9.25 -8.49
CA HIS A 261 1.89 -9.05 -8.82
C HIS A 261 1.15 -10.39 -8.94
N ARG A 262 1.73 -11.36 -9.66
CA ARG A 262 1.14 -12.68 -9.85
C ARG A 262 1.13 -13.51 -8.58
N LEU A 263 2.21 -13.50 -7.81
CA LEU A 263 2.34 -14.29 -6.57
C LEU A 263 1.33 -13.87 -5.51
N LEU A 264 1.01 -12.58 -5.44
CA LEU A 264 -0.02 -12.09 -4.53
C LEU A 264 -1.44 -12.25 -5.09
N GLY A 265 -1.60 -12.61 -6.37
CA GLY A 265 -2.90 -12.69 -7.03
C GLY A 265 -3.54 -11.32 -7.28
N CYS A 266 -2.72 -10.28 -7.44
CA CYS A 266 -3.18 -8.93 -7.76
C CYS A 266 -3.86 -8.89 -9.13
N ARG A 267 -4.66 -7.84 -9.35
CA ARG A 267 -5.26 -7.43 -10.62
C ARG A 267 -5.49 -5.92 -10.68
#